data_AF-A0ABD6SNT0-F1
#
_entry.id   AF-A0ABD6SNT0-F1
#
_cell.length_a   1.000
_cell.length_b   1.000
_cell.length_c   1.000
_cell.angle_alpha   90.00
_cell.angle_beta   90.00
_cell.angle_gamma   90.00
#
_symmetry.space_group_name_H-M   'P 1'
#
loop_
_entity.id
_entity.type
_entity.pdbx_description
1 polymer ?
#
loop_
_entity_poly.entity_id
_entity_poly.type
_entity_poly.pdbx_seq_one_letter_code
_entity_poly.pdbx_strand_id
1 'polypeptide(L)'
;MTGLEFVLFIKEMQYTEVAEKMGVSVQLVGHWSKGRRPISKEKQKELESWLGIPSLYLIKELHPPDRLMLEHLLLTQEGYETDNLYERIGAEFALLNEKYTNILNLYNKAKEEKENMKEKLIKYVENL
;
A
#
# COMPACT_ATOMS: atom_id res chain seq x y z
N MET A 1 -1.43 -8.08 5.93
CA MET A 1 -2.85 -8.34 5.57
C MET A 1 -2.86 -9.05 4.22
N THR A 2 -3.59 -10.15 4.10
CA THR A 2 -3.67 -10.88 2.82
C THR A 2 -4.53 -10.11 1.82
N GLY A 3 -4.37 -10.39 0.52
CA GLY A 3 -5.23 -9.76 -0.47
C GLY A 3 -6.69 -10.14 -0.36
N LEU A 4 -6.98 -11.41 -0.01
CA LEU A 4 -8.35 -11.82 0.24
C LEU A 4 -8.98 -11.04 1.39
N GLU A 5 -8.28 -10.89 2.52
CA GLU A 5 -8.78 -10.09 3.65
C GLU A 5 -9.09 -8.65 3.25
N PHE A 6 -8.20 -8.04 2.48
CA PHE A 6 -8.36 -6.66 2.03
C PHE A 6 -9.55 -6.48 1.09
N VAL A 7 -9.70 -7.36 0.09
CA VAL A 7 -10.80 -7.28 -0.87
C VAL A 7 -12.14 -7.46 -0.18
N LEU A 8 -12.25 -8.40 0.76
CA LEU A 8 -13.49 -8.62 1.52
C LEU A 8 -13.82 -7.40 2.40
N PHE A 9 -12.81 -6.77 2.99
CA PHE A 9 -12.98 -5.55 3.76
C PHE A 9 -13.52 -4.40 2.90
N ILE A 10 -12.91 -4.13 1.74
CA ILE A 10 -13.33 -3.04 0.85
C ILE A 10 -14.73 -3.27 0.28
N LYS A 11 -15.06 -4.52 -0.07
CA LYS A 11 -16.39 -4.90 -0.59
C LYS A 11 -17.43 -5.14 0.51
N GLU A 12 -17.09 -4.89 1.77
CA GLU A 12 -17.92 -5.13 2.96
C GLU A 12 -18.51 -6.55 3.07
N MET A 13 -17.82 -7.53 2.49
CA MET A 13 -18.28 -8.91 2.38
C MET A 13 -18.05 -9.70 3.67
N GLN A 14 -19.04 -10.50 4.06
CA GLN A 14 -18.96 -11.36 5.22
C GLN A 14 -18.36 -12.73 4.87
N TYR A 15 -17.65 -13.36 5.81
CA TYR A 15 -17.08 -14.70 5.58
C TYR A 15 -18.15 -15.77 5.31
N THR A 16 -19.37 -15.58 5.81
CA THR A 16 -20.53 -16.44 5.54
C THR A 16 -20.89 -16.42 4.05
N GLU A 17 -20.94 -15.24 3.44
CA GLU A 17 -21.28 -15.08 2.01
C GLU A 17 -20.23 -15.75 1.13
N VAL A 18 -18.95 -15.58 1.45
CA VAL A 18 -17.85 -16.23 0.74
C VAL A 18 -17.91 -17.74 0.90
N ALA A 19 -18.21 -18.23 2.11
CA ALA A 19 -18.30 -19.65 2.41
C ALA A 19 -19.43 -20.32 1.62
N GLU A 20 -20.62 -19.70 1.59
CA GLU A 20 -21.76 -20.14 0.78
C GLU A 20 -21.41 -20.16 -0.70
N LYS A 21 -20.80 -19.07 -1.21
CA LYS A 21 -20.43 -18.96 -2.62
C LYS A 21 -19.39 -20.00 -3.04
N MET A 22 -18.45 -20.30 -2.16
CA MET A 22 -17.35 -21.25 -2.42
C MET A 22 -17.69 -22.69 -2.04
N GLY A 23 -18.83 -22.95 -1.39
CA GLY A 23 -19.20 -24.29 -0.90
C GLY A 23 -18.21 -24.83 0.13
N VAL A 24 -17.73 -23.98 1.04
CA VAL A 24 -16.76 -24.34 2.09
C VAL A 24 -17.24 -23.89 3.47
N SER A 25 -16.52 -24.25 4.54
CA SER A 25 -16.85 -23.76 5.88
C SER A 25 -16.38 -22.32 6.10
N VAL A 26 -17.14 -21.55 6.89
CA VAL A 26 -16.78 -20.18 7.31
C VAL A 26 -15.41 -20.13 7.99
N GLN A 27 -15.09 -21.16 8.78
CA GLN A 27 -13.78 -21.31 9.42
C GLN A 27 -12.65 -21.38 8.39
N LEU A 28 -12.85 -22.11 7.28
CA LEU A 28 -11.85 -22.21 6.22
C LEU A 28 -11.61 -20.86 5.55
N VAL A 29 -12.67 -20.08 5.26
CA VAL A 29 -12.55 -18.71 4.75
C VAL A 29 -11.77 -17.83 5.74
N GLY A 30 -12.06 -17.93 7.04
CA GLY A 30 -11.30 -17.21 8.07
C GLY A 30 -9.82 -17.63 8.15
N HIS A 31 -9.48 -18.87 7.81
CA HIS A 31 -8.10 -19.30 7.67
C HIS A 31 -7.44 -18.74 6.41
N TRP A 32 -8.15 -18.71 5.28
CA TRP A 32 -7.67 -18.13 4.03
C TRP A 32 -7.41 -16.62 4.16
N SER A 33 -8.37 -15.88 4.69
CA SER A 33 -8.27 -14.44 4.94
C SER A 33 -7.05 -14.10 5.82
N LYS A 34 -6.75 -14.91 6.83
CA LYS A 34 -5.57 -14.70 7.70
C LYS A 34 -4.28 -15.35 7.18
N GLY A 35 -4.28 -15.95 5.99
CA GLY A 35 -3.11 -16.63 5.43
C GLY A 35 -2.64 -17.87 6.22
N ARG A 36 -3.49 -18.41 7.10
CA ARG A 36 -3.16 -19.55 7.98
C ARG A 36 -3.24 -20.89 7.26
N ARG A 37 -4.04 -20.97 6.19
CA ARG A 37 -4.12 -22.14 5.30
C ARG A 37 -4.11 -21.66 3.85
N PRO A 38 -3.45 -22.39 2.94
CA PRO A 38 -3.47 -22.05 1.53
C PRO A 38 -4.87 -22.29 0.94
N ILE A 39 -5.19 -21.52 -0.11
CA ILE A 39 -6.37 -21.71 -0.95
C ILE A 39 -6.02 -22.73 -2.04
N SER A 40 -6.87 -23.72 -2.32
CA SER A 40 -6.62 -24.67 -3.41
C SER A 40 -6.63 -23.97 -4.77
N LYS A 41 -5.98 -24.55 -5.78
CA LYS A 41 -5.94 -23.93 -7.12
C LYS A 41 -7.33 -23.81 -7.74
N GLU A 42 -8.23 -24.76 -7.49
CA GLU A 42 -9.61 -24.66 -7.96
C GLU A 42 -10.31 -23.46 -7.31
N LYS A 43 -10.20 -23.33 -5.97
CA LYS A 43 -10.82 -22.23 -5.22
C LYS A 43 -10.21 -20.87 -5.52
N GLN A 44 -8.92 -20.80 -5.84
CA GLN A 44 -8.29 -19.57 -6.33
C GLN A 44 -8.95 -19.09 -7.62
N LYS A 45 -9.18 -19.98 -8.59
CA LYS A 45 -9.85 -19.64 -9.86
C LYS A 45 -11.31 -19.25 -9.66
N GLU A 46 -12.03 -19.94 -8.77
CA GLU A 46 -13.41 -19.59 -8.43
C GLU A 46 -13.49 -18.18 -7.81
N LEU A 47 -12.61 -17.88 -6.84
CA LEU A 47 -12.53 -16.55 -6.23
C LEU A 47 -12.15 -15.48 -7.23
N GLU A 48 -11.17 -15.75 -8.09
CA GLU A 48 -10.74 -14.82 -9.15
C GLU A 48 -11.89 -14.49 -10.10
N SER A 49 -12.60 -15.51 -10.57
CA SER A 49 -13.75 -15.32 -11.46
C SER A 49 -14.91 -14.58 -10.78
N TRP A 50 -15.15 -14.82 -9.49
CA TRP A 50 -16.28 -14.22 -8.77
C TRP A 50 -16.00 -12.78 -8.34
N LEU A 51 -14.80 -12.51 -7.84
CA LEU A 51 -14.40 -11.19 -7.36
C LEU A 51 -13.90 -10.30 -8.50
N GLY A 52 -13.52 -10.89 -9.64
CA GLY A 52 -12.87 -10.20 -10.75
C GLY A 52 -11.43 -9.75 -10.42
N ILE A 53 -10.81 -10.36 -9.41
CA ILE A 53 -9.48 -9.99 -8.90
C ILE A 53 -8.51 -11.14 -9.18
N PRO A 54 -7.35 -10.90 -9.82
CA PRO A 54 -6.39 -11.96 -10.09
C PRO A 54 -5.97 -12.70 -8.81
N SER A 55 -5.99 -14.03 -8.87
CA SER A 55 -5.70 -14.91 -7.73
C SER A 55 -4.35 -14.63 -7.08
N LEU A 56 -3.35 -14.19 -7.85
CA LEU A 56 -2.03 -13.78 -7.34
C LEU A 56 -2.14 -12.71 -6.25
N TYR A 57 -3.06 -11.75 -6.40
CA TYR A 57 -3.28 -10.72 -5.39
C TYR A 57 -4.01 -11.29 -4.17
N LEU A 58 -4.99 -12.18 -4.37
CA LEU A 58 -5.81 -12.75 -3.29
C LEU A 58 -5.00 -13.63 -2.32
N ILE A 59 -3.99 -14.36 -2.81
CA ILE A 59 -3.24 -15.33 -2.01
C ILE A 59 -2.03 -14.75 -1.28
N LYS A 60 -1.51 -13.61 -1.72
CA LYS A 60 -0.28 -13.03 -1.17
C LYS A 60 -0.56 -12.04 -0.05
N GLU A 61 0.47 -11.76 0.74
CA GLU A 61 0.46 -10.58 1.61
C GLU A 61 0.61 -9.32 0.76
N LEU A 62 -0.21 -8.30 1.05
CA LEU A 62 -0.19 -7.05 0.30
C LEU A 62 0.82 -6.05 0.84
N HIS A 63 1.70 -5.61 -0.05
CA HIS A 63 2.50 -4.40 0.13
C HIS A 63 1.73 -3.16 -0.37
N PRO A 64 2.18 -1.93 -0.03
CA PRO A 64 1.48 -0.71 -0.44
C PRO A 64 1.15 -0.61 -1.94
N PRO A 65 2.06 -0.97 -2.87
CA PRO A 65 1.74 -0.96 -4.30
C PRO A 65 0.62 -1.93 -4.69
N ASP A 66 0.52 -3.07 -4.01
CA ASP A 66 -0.51 -4.07 -4.28
C ASP A 66 -1.89 -3.59 -3.84
N ARG A 67 -1.97 -2.90 -2.70
CA ARG A 67 -3.22 -2.32 -2.20
C ARG A 67 -3.73 -1.26 -3.16
N LEU A 68 -2.84 -0.37 -3.58
CA LEU A 68 -3.14 0.66 -4.56
C LEU A 68 -3.70 0.03 -5.84
N MET A 69 -3.01 -0.97 -6.39
CA MET A 69 -3.48 -1.70 -7.58
C MET A 69 -4.85 -2.37 -7.39
N LEU A 70 -5.11 -2.94 -6.21
CA LEU A 70 -6.41 -3.54 -5.91
C LEU A 70 -7.53 -2.51 -5.78
N GLU A 71 -7.26 -1.38 -5.11
CA GLU A 71 -8.19 -0.25 -5.03
C GLU A 71 -8.51 0.29 -6.43
N HIS A 72 -7.50 0.43 -7.30
CA HIS A 72 -7.71 0.77 -8.71
C HIS A 72 -8.66 -0.21 -9.38
N LEU A 73 -8.36 -1.51 -9.32
CA LEU A 73 -9.16 -2.55 -9.98
C LEU A 73 -10.62 -2.53 -9.50
N LEU A 74 -10.84 -2.38 -8.19
CA LEU A 74 -12.18 -2.32 -7.61
C LEU A 74 -12.94 -1.07 -8.07
N LEU A 75 -12.31 0.10 -8.03
CA LEU A 75 -12.92 1.35 -8.50
C LEU A 75 -13.25 1.28 -10.01
N THR A 76 -12.35 0.73 -10.82
CA THR A 76 -12.60 0.53 -12.25
C THR A 76 -13.77 -0.42 -12.49
N GLN A 77 -13.90 -1.50 -11.69
CA GLN A 77 -15.05 -2.42 -11.77
C GLN A 77 -16.38 -1.74 -11.41
N GLU A 78 -16.36 -0.78 -10.50
CA GLU A 78 -17.52 0.04 -10.12
C GLU A 78 -17.83 1.16 -11.13
N GLY A 79 -17.00 1.30 -12.18
CA GLY A 79 -17.20 2.26 -13.27
C GLY A 79 -16.59 3.64 -13.00
N TYR A 80 -15.74 3.78 -11.99
CA TYR A 80 -15.01 5.03 -11.75
C TYR A 80 -13.85 5.17 -12.75
N GLU A 81 -13.69 6.38 -13.30
CA GLU A 81 -12.51 6.75 -14.08
C GLU A 81 -11.31 6.93 -13.15
N THR A 82 -10.53 5.86 -13.01
CA THR A 82 -9.38 5.79 -12.11
C THR A 82 -8.15 6.51 -12.67
N ASP A 83 -7.99 6.60 -13.99
CA ASP A 83 -6.85 7.30 -14.62
C ASP A 83 -6.71 8.74 -14.09
N ASN A 84 -7.81 9.50 -14.02
CA ASN A 84 -7.84 10.86 -13.49
C ASN A 84 -7.47 10.94 -11.99
N LEU A 85 -7.89 9.94 -11.20
CA LEU A 85 -7.56 9.85 -9.77
C LEU A 85 -6.07 9.58 -9.55
N TYR A 86 -5.49 8.70 -10.36
CA TYR A 86 -4.09 8.32 -10.30
C TYR A 86 -3.17 9.44 -10.77
N GLU A 87 -3.55 10.16 -11.83
CA GLU A 87 -2.84 11.37 -12.26
C GLU A 87 -2.82 12.42 -11.16
N ARG A 88 -3.97 12.68 -10.51
CA ARG A 88 -4.06 13.63 -9.40
C ARG A 88 -3.22 13.22 -8.20
N ILE A 89 -3.35 11.97 -7.74
CA ILE A 89 -2.58 11.45 -6.60
C ILE A 89 -1.08 11.47 -6.93
N GLY A 90 -0.70 11.07 -8.14
CA GLY A 90 0.69 11.11 -8.61
C GLY A 90 1.26 12.54 -8.58
N ALA A 91 0.48 13.52 -9.04
CA ALA A 91 0.86 14.93 -8.97
C ALA A 91 1.01 15.42 -7.52
N GLU A 92 0.10 15.05 -6.61
CA GLU A 92 0.19 15.39 -5.19
C GLU A 92 1.44 14.79 -4.53
N PHE A 93 1.77 13.53 -4.82
CA PHE A 93 2.99 12.89 -4.32
C PHE A 93 4.27 13.55 -4.86
N ALA A 94 4.28 13.93 -6.14
CA ALA A 94 5.41 14.65 -6.73
C ALA A 94 5.66 15.98 -6.00
N LEU A 95 4.60 16.75 -5.76
CA LEU A 95 4.66 18.01 -5.00
C LEU A 95 5.12 17.79 -3.55
N LEU A 96 4.64 16.73 -2.90
CA LEU A 96 5.05 16.41 -1.53
C LEU A 96 6.53 16.03 -1.46
N ASN A 97 7.01 15.22 -2.40
CA ASN A 97 8.41 14.83 -2.50
C ASN A 97 9.30 16.05 -2.73
N GLU A 98 8.91 16.95 -3.63
CA GLU A 98 9.64 18.20 -3.87
C GLU A 98 9.76 19.04 -2.61
N LYS A 99 8.65 19.24 -1.87
CA LYS A 99 8.65 19.96 -0.60
C LYS A 99 9.58 19.30 0.43
N TYR A 100 9.52 17.98 0.54
CA TYR A 100 10.37 17.22 1.45
C TYR A 100 11.86 17.39 1.10
N THR A 101 12.22 17.24 -0.18
CA THR A 101 13.59 17.43 -0.67
C THR A 101 14.08 18.85 -0.38
N ASN A 102 13.25 19.86 -0.60
CA ASN A 102 13.61 21.25 -0.31
C ASN A 102 13.88 21.47 1.19
N ILE A 103 13.03 20.94 2.07
CA ILE A 103 13.24 21.01 3.53
C ILE A 103 14.52 20.29 3.93
N LEU A 104 14.78 19.11 3.38
CA LEU A 104 15.98 18.34 3.66
C LEU A 104 17.25 19.09 3.23
N ASN A 105 17.22 19.74 2.07
CA ASN A 105 18.32 20.57 1.57
C ASN A 105 18.58 21.77 2.50
N LEU A 106 17.52 22.46 2.94
CA LEU A 106 17.65 23.57 3.90
C LEU A 106 18.25 23.11 5.23
N TYR A 107 17.79 21.97 5.75
CA TYR A 107 18.33 21.37 6.97
C TYR A 107 19.83 21.04 6.83
N ASN A 108 20.22 20.40 5.73
CA ASN A 108 21.61 20.04 5.47
C ASN A 108 22.50 21.28 5.35
N LYS A 109 22.02 22.33 4.66
CA LYS A 109 22.74 23.61 4.55
C LYS A 109 22.94 24.27 5.91
N ALA A 110 21.89 24.36 6.73
CA ALA A 110 22.00 24.95 8.06
C ALA A 110 22.96 24.15 8.97
N LYS A 111 22.97 22.82 8.83
CA LYS A 111 23.90 21.95 9.55
C LYS A 111 25.35 22.23 9.15
N GLU A 112 25.62 22.38 7.85
CA GLU A 112 26.95 22.70 7.33
C GLU A 112 27.43 24.08 7.80
N GLU A 113 26.57 25.10 7.74
CA GLU A 113 26.87 26.45 8.24
C GLU A 113 27.24 26.44 9.72
N LYS A 114 26.53 25.64 10.53
CA LYS A 114 26.81 25.49 11.96
C LYS A 114 28.16 24.82 12.22
N GLU A 115 28.52 23.76 11.49
CA GLU A 115 29.83 23.13 11.62
C GLU A 115 30.96 24.09 11.19
N ASN A 116 30.78 24.79 10.07
CA ASN A 116 31.74 25.81 9.63
C ASN A 116 31.94 26.93 10.67
N MET A 117 30.86 27.37 11.33
CA MET A 117 30.94 28.38 12.39
C MET A 117 31.67 27.83 13.63
N LYS A 118 31.39 26.59 14.01
CA LYS A 118 32.09 25.90 15.10
C LYS A 118 33.59 25.79 14.83
N GLU A 119 34.00 25.40 13.63
CA GLU A 119 35.41 25.34 13.25
C GLU A 119 36.10 26.70 13.31
N LYS A 120 35.42 27.76 12.84
CA LYS A 120 35.93 29.13 12.93
C LYS A 120 36.12 29.59 14.38
N LEU A 121 35.16 29.26 15.26
CA LEU A 121 35.25 29.58 16.69
C LEU A 121 36.41 28.84 17.36
N ILE A 122 36.60 27.56 17.07
CA ILE A 122 37.74 26.77 17.59
C ILE A 122 39.06 27.44 17.18
N LYS A 123 39.23 27.74 15.88
CA LYS A 123 40.43 28.44 15.39
C LYS A 123 40.65 29.80 16.03
N TYR A 124 39.59 30.57 16.28
CA TYR A 124 39.71 31.87 16.94
C TYR A 124 40.21 31.74 18.38
N VAL A 125 39.69 30.76 19.13
CA VAL A 125 40.11 30.50 20.52
C VAL A 125 41.55 29.97 20.58
N GLU A 126 41.97 29.12 19.64
CA GLU A 126 43.33 28.58 19.60
C GLU A 126 44.42 29.61 19.25
N ASN A 127 44.03 30.73 18.62
CA ASN A 127 44.94 31.81 18.22
C ASN A 127 44.95 33.01 19.20
N LEU A 128 44.24 32.91 20.34
CA LEU A 128 44.27 33.86 21.46
C LEU A 128 45.22 33.38 22.56
#